data_AF-A0A4Z0MR75-F1
#
_entry.id   AF-A0A4Z0MR75-F1
#
_cell.length_a   1.000
_cell.length_b   1.000
_cell.length_c   1.000
_cell.angle_alpha   90.00
_cell.angle_beta   90.00
_cell.angle_gamma   90.00
#
_symmetry.space_group_name_H-M   'P 1'
#
loop_
_entity.id
_entity.type
_entity.pdbx_description
1 polymer ?
#
loop_
_entity_poly.entity_id
_entity_poly.type
_entity_poly.pdbx_seq_one_letter_code
_entity_poly.pdbx_strand_id
1 'polypeptide(L)'
;MRPELEHLQRLEHHLLGHPTPTETIQWQVQLQQDPVLAADAELQQHLYHGILLAGRQQLRQELEEIHTQLYRPRRTWLRHAVARLHQALRWPTRSARR
;
A
#
# COMPACT_ATOMS: atom_id res chain seq x y z
N MET A 1 3.37 -17.97 -31.66
CA MET A 1 3.07 -17.16 -30.46
C MET A 1 1.55 -17.04 -30.35
N ARG A 2 1.02 -16.91 -29.14
CA ARG A 2 -0.44 -16.86 -28.90
C ARG A 2 -0.93 -15.43 -29.19
N PRO A 3 -1.84 -15.21 -30.16
CA PRO A 3 -2.17 -13.88 -30.67
C PRO A 3 -2.71 -12.94 -29.59
N GLU A 4 -3.38 -13.48 -28.57
CA GLU A 4 -3.90 -12.73 -27.43
C GLU A 4 -2.77 -12.11 -26.58
N LEU A 5 -1.62 -12.78 -26.48
CA LEU A 5 -0.46 -12.27 -25.73
C LEU A 5 0.26 -11.15 -26.49
N GLU A 6 0.33 -11.24 -27.82
CA GLU A 6 0.91 -10.19 -28.66
C GLU A 6 0.04 -8.92 -28.66
N HIS A 7 -1.27 -9.09 -28.54
CA HIS A 7 -2.21 -7.99 -28.40
C HIS A 7 -2.01 -7.28 -27.05
N LEU A 8 -1.94 -8.04 -25.95
CA LEU A 8 -1.67 -7.51 -24.62
C LEU A 8 -0.32 -6.78 -24.56
N GLN A 9 0.73 -7.35 -25.12
CA GLN A 9 2.06 -6.74 -25.12
C GLN A 9 2.09 -5.41 -25.89
N ARG A 10 1.33 -5.29 -26.99
CA ARG A 10 1.18 -4.03 -27.74
C ARG A 10 0.45 -2.98 -26.93
N LEU A 11 -0.65 -3.34 -26.29
CA LEU A 11 -1.37 -2.45 -25.37
C LEU A 11 -0.44 -1.96 -24.23
N GLU A 12 0.29 -2.86 -23.58
CA GLU A 12 1.22 -2.52 -22.51
C GLU A 12 2.33 -1.59 -22.96
N HIS A 13 2.88 -1.79 -24.16
CA HIS A 13 3.89 -0.90 -24.72
C HIS A 13 3.40 0.55 -24.82
N HIS A 14 2.16 0.75 -25.26
CA HIS A 14 1.59 2.10 -25.40
C HIS A 14 1.07 2.68 -24.07
N LEU A 15 0.58 1.84 -23.14
CA LEU A 15 0.00 2.29 -21.87
C LEU A 15 1.04 2.53 -20.77
N LEU A 16 2.04 1.65 -20.66
CA LEU A 16 3.02 1.64 -19.57
C LEU A 16 4.46 1.88 -20.02
N GLY A 17 4.73 1.68 -21.32
CA GLY A 17 6.05 1.87 -21.90
C GLY A 17 6.39 3.33 -22.20
N HIS A 18 7.38 3.49 -23.08
CA HIS A 18 7.84 4.79 -23.58
C HIS A 18 7.77 4.79 -25.11
N PRO A 19 6.56 4.84 -25.69
CA PRO A 19 6.41 4.92 -27.14
C PRO A 19 7.04 6.21 -27.65
N THR A 20 7.61 6.14 -28.85
CA THR A 20 8.09 7.32 -29.56
C THR A 20 6.92 8.27 -29.89
N PRO A 21 7.19 9.56 -30.18
CA PRO A 21 6.14 10.49 -30.57
C PRO A 21 5.33 10.01 -31.79
N THR A 22 6.02 9.40 -32.78
CA THR A 22 5.38 8.85 -33.98
C THR A 22 4.45 7.69 -33.64
N GLU A 23 4.89 6.75 -32.80
CA GLU A 23 4.09 5.63 -32.33
C GLU A 23 2.88 6.09 -31.51
N THR A 24 3.03 7.17 -30.74
CA THR A 24 1.93 7.76 -29.96
C THR A 24 0.83 8.31 -30.88
N ILE A 25 1.21 9.00 -31.96
CA ILE A 25 0.25 9.50 -32.96
C ILE A 25 -0.45 8.35 -33.67
N GLN A 26 0.30 7.34 -34.10
CA GLN A 26 -0.26 6.15 -34.76
C GLN A 26 -1.24 5.40 -33.84
N TRP A 27 -0.90 5.26 -32.56
CA TRP A 27 -1.76 4.67 -31.56
C TRP A 27 -3.06 5.44 -31.37
N GLN A 28 -3.01 6.78 -31.29
CA GLN A 28 -4.22 7.60 -31.19
C GLN A 28 -5.14 7.43 -32.41
N VAL A 29 -4.57 7.34 -33.61
CA VAL A 29 -5.34 7.07 -34.83
C VAL A 29 -6.00 5.70 -34.76
N GLN A 30 -5.30 4.68 -34.28
CA GLN A 30 -5.86 3.32 -34.12
C GLN A 30 -7.02 3.30 -33.12
N LEU A 31 -6.89 3.96 -31.97
CA LEU A 31 -7.98 4.06 -30.98
C LEU A 31 -9.23 4.75 -31.55
N GLN A 32 -9.07 5.72 -32.46
CA GLN A 32 -10.20 6.38 -33.11
C GLN A 32 -10.89 5.49 -34.17
N GLN A 33 -10.14 4.59 -34.79
CA GLN A 33 -10.63 3.72 -35.86
C GLN A 33 -11.22 2.42 -35.32
N ASP A 34 -10.75 1.95 -34.16
CA ASP A 34 -11.14 0.70 -33.53
C ASP A 34 -11.75 0.96 -32.15
N PRO A 35 -13.09 1.00 -32.03
CA PRO A 35 -13.77 1.25 -30.75
C PRO A 35 -13.62 0.09 -29.76
N VAL A 36 -13.34 -1.12 -30.21
CA VAL A 36 -13.09 -2.27 -29.31
C VAL A 36 -11.74 -2.11 -28.65
N LEU A 37 -10.71 -1.79 -29.45
CA LEU A 37 -9.37 -1.48 -28.94
C LEU A 37 -9.40 -0.30 -27.96
N ALA A 38 -10.20 0.72 -28.24
CA ALA A 38 -10.37 1.86 -27.34
C ALA A 38 -10.95 1.45 -25.98
N ALA A 39 -12.02 0.65 -25.98
CA ALA A 39 -12.64 0.16 -24.75
C ALA A 39 -11.67 -0.72 -23.94
N ASP A 40 -10.92 -1.59 -24.60
CA ASP A 40 -9.93 -2.46 -23.95
C ASP A 40 -8.78 -1.66 -23.33
N ALA A 41 -8.29 -0.63 -24.03
CA ALA A 41 -7.26 0.27 -23.53
C ALA A 41 -7.74 1.06 -22.31
N GLU A 42 -8.97 1.60 -22.34
CA GLU A 42 -9.58 2.30 -21.19
C GLU A 42 -9.74 1.36 -19.99
N LEU A 43 -10.24 0.14 -20.21
CA LEU A 43 -10.39 -0.85 -19.15
C LEU A 43 -9.04 -1.18 -18.49
N GLN A 44 -7.99 -1.41 -19.29
CA GLN A 44 -6.66 -1.67 -18.76
C GLN A 44 -6.09 -0.48 -17.98
N GLN A 45 -6.27 0.75 -18.46
CA GLN A 45 -5.86 1.95 -17.71
C GLN A 45 -6.53 2.01 -16.34
N HIS A 46 -7.84 1.74 -16.27
CA HIS A 46 -8.57 1.68 -15.01
C HIS A 46 -8.06 0.58 -14.07
N LEU A 47 -7.78 -0.61 -14.61
CA LEU A 47 -7.22 -1.71 -13.82
C LEU A 47 -5.85 -1.36 -13.25
N TYR A 48 -4.93 -0.83 -14.06
CA TYR A 48 -3.61 -0.41 -13.59
C TYR A 48 -3.70 0.70 -12.55
N HIS A 49 -4.59 1.66 -12.74
CA HIS A 49 -4.83 2.71 -11.75
C HIS A 49 -5.36 2.13 -10.43
N GLY A 50 -6.32 1.21 -10.49
CA GLY A 50 -6.86 0.53 -9.32
C GLY A 50 -5.79 -0.24 -8.54
N ILE A 51 -4.95 -1.01 -9.24
CA ILE A 51 -3.82 -1.76 -8.64
C ILE A 51 -2.83 -0.78 -7.98
N LEU A 52 -2.48 0.31 -8.67
CA LEU A 52 -1.56 1.31 -8.12
C LEU A 52 -2.09 1.95 -6.84
N LEU A 53 -3.38 2.29 -6.81
CA LEU A 53 -4.03 2.87 -5.62
C LEU A 53 -4.08 1.87 -4.46
N ALA A 54 -4.49 0.62 -4.73
CA ALA A 54 -4.53 -0.44 -3.72
C ALA A 54 -3.13 -0.69 -3.14
N GLY A 55 -2.11 -0.80 -4.00
CA GLY A 55 -0.72 -0.96 -3.58
C GLY A 55 -0.23 0.19 -2.71
N ARG A 56 -0.55 1.44 -3.06
CA ARG A 56 -0.22 2.62 -2.22
C ARG A 56 -0.88 2.57 -0.86
N GLN A 57 -2.14 2.16 -0.79
CA GLN A 57 -2.86 2.02 0.48
C GLN A 57 -2.23 0.93 1.34
N GLN A 58 -1.88 -0.22 0.76
CA GLN A 58 -1.20 -1.30 1.46
C GLN A 58 0.15 -0.86 2.00
N LEU A 59 1.01 -0.25 1.17
CA LEU A 59 2.32 0.24 1.60
C LEU A 59 2.22 1.25 2.75
N ARG A 60 1.19 2.10 2.73
CA ARG A 60 0.94 3.04 3.83
C ARG A 60 0.58 2.31 5.13
N GLN A 61 -0.23 1.26 5.06
CA GLN A 61 -0.57 0.45 6.24
C GLN A 61 0.67 -0.25 6.80
N GLU A 62 1.46 -0.88 5.93
CA GLU A 62 2.70 -1.57 6.32
C GLU A 62 3.71 -0.60 6.98
N LEU A 63 3.86 0.60 6.43
CA LEU A 63 4.73 1.63 7.02
C LEU A 63 4.22 2.10 8.38
N GLU A 64 2.92 2.27 8.56
CA GLU A 64 2.32 2.65 9.85
C GLU A 64 2.51 1.55 10.91
N GLU A 65 2.38 0.29 10.52
CA GLU A 65 2.64 -0.86 11.38
C GLU A 65 4.11 -0.91 11.81
N ILE A 66 5.05 -0.76 10.86
CA ILE A 66 6.48 -0.70 11.15
C ILE A 66 6.78 0.49 12.08
N HIS A 67 6.23 1.66 11.79
CA HIS A 67 6.41 2.84 12.62
C HIS A 67 5.90 2.62 14.04
N THR A 68 4.70 2.06 14.18
CA THR A 68 4.11 1.72 15.47
C THR A 68 4.96 0.71 16.23
N GLN A 69 5.51 -0.32 15.57
CA GLN A 69 6.37 -1.31 16.23
C GLN A 69 7.70 -0.73 16.71
N LEU A 70 8.33 0.12 15.89
CA LEU A 70 9.64 0.72 16.19
C LEU A 70 9.54 1.84 17.24
N TYR A 71 8.49 2.66 17.16
CA TYR A 71 8.38 3.91 17.92
C TYR A 71 7.29 3.89 18.99
N ARG A 72 6.51 2.80 19.15
CA ARG A 72 5.61 2.71 20.31
C ARG A 72 6.44 2.82 21.58
N PRO A 73 6.02 3.67 22.53
CA PRO A 73 6.68 3.72 23.82
C PRO A 73 6.45 2.37 24.52
N ARG A 74 7.49 1.54 24.57
CA ARG A 74 7.64 0.31 25.39
C ARG A 74 7.38 0.52 26.90
N ARG A 75 6.96 1.71 27.30
CA ARG A 75 6.90 2.21 28.68
C ARG A 75 5.55 2.03 29.37
N THR A 76 4.48 1.64 28.68
CA THR A 76 3.18 1.43 29.36
C THR A 76 3.20 0.18 30.24
N TRP A 77 3.71 -0.96 29.76
CA TRP A 77 3.85 -2.16 30.58
C TRP A 77 4.84 -1.98 31.74
N LEU A 78 5.98 -1.32 31.50
CA LEU A 78 6.94 -0.99 32.58
C LEU A 78 6.33 -0.06 33.63
N ARG A 79 5.53 0.94 33.25
CA ARG A 79 4.82 1.80 34.20
C ARG A 79 3.80 1.02 35.04
N HIS A 80 3.09 0.06 34.45
CA HIS A 80 2.17 -0.80 35.20
C HIS A 80 2.91 -1.80 36.11
N ALA A 81 4.05 -2.33 35.69
CA ALA A 81 4.87 -3.22 36.52
C ALA A 81 5.47 -2.47 37.73
N VAL A 82 6.01 -1.26 37.51
CA VAL A 82 6.55 -0.40 38.58
C VAL A 82 5.44 0.09 39.51
N ALA A 83 4.25 0.42 39.00
CA ALA A 83 3.11 0.80 39.84
C ALA A 83 2.65 -0.34 40.78
N ARG A 84 2.65 -1.60 40.30
CA ARG A 84 2.34 -2.77 41.15
C ARG A 84 3.42 -3.03 42.20
N LEU A 85 4.69 -2.88 41.84
CA LEU A 85 5.82 -2.99 42.78
C LEU A 85 5.77 -1.91 43.87
N HIS A 86 5.43 -0.67 43.53
CA HIS A 86 5.25 0.41 44.51
C HIS A 86 4.04 0.20 45.43
N GLN A 87 2.98 -0.44 44.96
CA GLN A 87 1.85 -0.83 45.81
C GLN A 87 2.22 -1.98 46.77
N ALA A 88 3.03 -2.95 46.30
CA ALA A 88 3.52 -4.04 47.14
C ALA A 88 4.56 -3.59 48.19
N LEU A 89 5.40 -2.60 47.87
CA LEU A 89 6.35 -2.01 48.83
C LEU A 89 5.70 -1.00 49.79
N ARG A 90 4.49 -0.53 49.51
CA ARG A 90 3.66 0.22 50.46
C ARG A 90 2.86 -0.76 51.33
N TRP A 91 3.52 -1.70 52.00
CA TRP A 91 2.91 -2.28 53.20
C TRP A 91 2.87 -1.19 54.29
N PRO A 92 1.78 -1.14 55.08
CA PRO A 92 1.65 -0.17 56.15
C PRO A 92 2.68 -0.50 57.22
N THR A 93 3.41 0.51 57.66
CA THR A 93 4.08 0.48 58.96
C THR A 93 3.02 0.09 59.99
N ARG A 94 3.08 -1.17 60.46
CA ARG A 94 2.33 -1.64 61.61
C ARG A 94 2.77 -0.79 62.79
N SER A 95 2.02 0.27 63.03
CA SER A 95 2.04 1.03 64.25
C SER A 95 1.53 0.14 65.37
N ALA A 96 2.40 0.01 66.37
CA ALA A 96 2.10 0.10 67.79
C ALA A 96 1.33 -1.04 68.50
N ARG A 97 1.91 -1.35 69.68
CA ARG A 97 1.27 -1.73 70.96
C ARG A 97 0.74 -3.16 71.02
N ARG A 98 1.02 -3.96 72.04
CA ARG A 98 1.50 -3.77 73.43
C ARG A 98 2.17 -5.06 73.88
#